data_AF-A0A658IDB3-F1
#
_entry.id   AF-A0A658IDB3-F1
#
_cell.length_a   1.000
_cell.length_b   1.000
_cell.length_c   1.000
_cell.angle_alpha   90.00
_cell.angle_beta   90.00
_cell.angle_gamma   90.00
#
_symmetry.space_group_name_H-M   'P 1'
#
loop_
_entity.id
_entity.type
_entity.pdbx_description
1 polymer ?
#
loop_
_entity_poly.entity_id
_entity_poly.type
_entity_poly.pdbx_seq_one_letter_code
_entity_poly.pdbx_strand_id
1 'polypeptide(L)'
;MYLSRITLHTAQLVPSQLLHLVERGEYVMHQWLWKLFPGGKERQFLYRREELQGAFRFFVLSQERPAESAIFDVQCRPFAPELSVGQILRFTLRANPTICKAGKRHDLLMEAKRQVKTQPDSRDIWTYQQQAALEWLSRQGEQNGFSLREASVDAYRQQQIRREKSRQM
;
A
#
# COMPACT_ATOMS: atom_id res chain seq x y z
N MET A 1 -15.98 -9.43 -6.45
CA MET A 1 -15.06 -8.99 -5.38
C MET A 1 -15.87 -8.32 -4.28
N TYR A 2 -15.24 -8.06 -3.14
CA TYR A 2 -15.82 -7.35 -2.00
C TYR A 2 -14.94 -6.17 -1.61
N LEU A 3 -15.58 -5.05 -1.25
CA LEU A 3 -14.90 -3.91 -0.64
C LEU A 3 -15.35 -3.82 0.81
N SER A 4 -14.39 -3.91 1.71
CA SER A 4 -14.62 -3.89 3.15
C SER A 4 -13.95 -2.69 3.81
N ARG A 5 -14.67 -2.05 4.73
CA ARG A 5 -14.11 -1.12 5.70
C ARG A 5 -13.91 -1.89 7.00
N ILE A 6 -12.65 -2.06 7.39
CA ILE A 6 -12.25 -2.83 8.56
C ILE A 6 -11.55 -1.88 9.53
N THR A 7 -12.01 -1.82 10.78
CA THR A 7 -11.45 -0.89 11.79
C THR A 7 -10.93 -1.65 12.99
N LEU A 8 -9.70 -1.35 13.39
CA LEU A 8 -9.02 -1.85 14.57
C LEU A 8 -8.99 -0.74 15.61
N HIS A 9 -9.74 -0.89 16.70
CA HIS A 9 -9.72 0.06 17.81
C HIS A 9 -8.63 -0.34 18.80
N THR A 10 -7.63 0.51 19.02
CA THR A 10 -6.51 0.16 19.92
C THR A 10 -6.97 0.00 21.36
N ALA A 11 -8.03 0.70 21.77
CA ALA A 11 -8.64 0.56 23.10
C ALA A 11 -9.31 -0.80 23.34
N GLN A 12 -9.61 -1.58 22.29
CA GLN A 12 -10.22 -2.91 22.40
C GLN A 12 -9.19 -4.05 22.42
N LEU A 13 -7.91 -3.72 22.18
CA LEU A 13 -6.84 -4.71 22.18
C LEU A 13 -6.41 -5.07 23.60
N VAL A 14 -6.20 -6.36 23.85
CA VAL A 14 -5.60 -6.80 25.11
C VAL A 14 -4.11 -6.40 25.17
N PRO A 15 -3.51 -6.28 26.38
CA PRO A 15 -2.13 -5.79 26.53
C PRO A 15 -1.09 -6.53 25.66
N SER A 16 -1.23 -7.85 25.50
CA SER A 16 -0.31 -8.64 24.66
C SER A 16 -0.43 -8.31 23.16
N GLN A 17 -1.64 -8.00 22.67
CA GLN A 17 -1.85 -7.57 21.29
C GLN A 17 -1.32 -6.15 21.05
N LEU A 18 -1.52 -5.26 22.02
CA LEU A 18 -0.95 -3.91 21.98
C LEU A 18 0.57 -3.96 21.93
N LEU A 19 1.20 -4.76 22.81
CA LEU A 19 2.64 -4.93 22.82
C LEU A 19 3.13 -5.47 21.48
N HIS A 20 2.49 -6.50 20.94
CA HIS A 20 2.84 -7.08 19.65
C HIS A 20 2.69 -6.06 18.50
N LEU A 21 1.67 -5.20 18.55
CA LEU A 21 1.49 -4.10 17.59
C LEU A 21 2.61 -3.07 17.67
N VAL A 22 3.02 -2.69 18.88
CA VAL A 22 4.13 -1.76 19.11
C VAL A 22 5.46 -2.35 18.63
N GLU A 23 5.72 -3.64 18.89
CA GLU A 23 6.96 -4.31 18.52
C GLU A 23 7.10 -4.57 17.01
N ARG A 24 6.02 -4.99 16.35
CA ARG A 24 6.05 -5.50 14.96
C ARG A 24 5.43 -4.54 13.93
N GLY A 25 4.71 -3.51 14.37
CA GLY A 25 4.19 -2.44 13.51
C GLY A 25 3.29 -2.92 12.37
N GLU A 26 3.52 -2.41 11.14
CA GLU A 26 2.69 -2.72 9.96
C GLU A 26 2.61 -4.22 9.63
N TYR A 27 3.63 -5.01 9.99
CA TYR A 27 3.66 -6.44 9.66
C TYR A 27 2.61 -7.24 10.45
N VAL A 28 2.40 -6.94 11.74
CA VAL A 28 1.36 -7.68 12.49
C VAL A 28 -0.03 -7.32 12.00
N MET A 29 -0.27 -6.05 11.64
CA MET A 29 -1.56 -5.65 11.07
C MET A 29 -1.87 -6.45 9.80
N HIS A 30 -0.86 -6.68 8.94
CA HIS A 30 -0.99 -7.55 7.78
C HIS A 30 -1.36 -8.98 8.17
N GLN A 31 -0.67 -9.56 9.16
CA GLN A 31 -0.95 -10.92 9.64
C GLN A 31 -2.36 -11.05 10.23
N TRP A 32 -2.86 -10.03 10.94
CA TRP A 32 -4.22 -10.01 11.47
C TRP A 32 -5.27 -9.90 10.37
N LEU A 33 -5.04 -9.04 9.37
CA LEU A 33 -5.92 -8.97 8.19
C LEU A 33 -5.94 -10.30 7.43
N TRP A 34 -4.80 -10.98 7.33
CA TRP A 34 -4.71 -12.30 6.68
C TRP A 34 -5.64 -13.33 7.34
N LYS A 35 -5.75 -13.32 8.68
CA LYS A 35 -6.62 -14.25 9.41
C LYS A 35 -8.10 -14.09 9.09
N LEU A 36 -8.51 -12.97 8.48
CA LEU A 36 -9.88 -12.78 8.01
C LEU A 36 -10.21 -13.59 6.75
N PHE A 37 -9.20 -14.23 6.12
CA PHE A 37 -9.36 -14.98 4.86
C PHE A 37 -8.73 -16.38 4.98
N PRO A 38 -9.30 -17.30 5.80
CA PRO A 38 -8.69 -18.59 6.11
C PRO A 38 -8.67 -19.58 4.93
N GLY A 39 -9.48 -19.36 3.88
CA GLY A 39 -9.59 -20.27 2.73
C GLY A 39 -8.45 -20.15 1.70
N GLY A 40 -7.67 -19.07 1.74
CA GLY A 40 -6.66 -18.77 0.73
C GLY A 40 -5.27 -19.33 1.05
N LYS A 41 -4.73 -20.18 0.17
CA LYS A 41 -3.29 -20.55 0.18
C LYS A 41 -2.39 -19.38 -0.20
N GLU A 42 -2.92 -18.42 -0.97
CA GLU A 42 -2.23 -17.22 -1.41
C GLU A 42 -3.01 -15.96 -1.02
N ARG A 43 -2.36 -14.80 -1.04
CA ARG A 43 -2.98 -13.54 -0.66
C ARG A 43 -3.96 -13.08 -1.74
N GLN A 44 -5.25 -13.11 -1.44
CA GLN A 44 -6.30 -12.68 -2.36
C GLN A 44 -6.96 -11.34 -1.96
N PHE A 45 -6.20 -10.46 -1.30
CA PHE A 45 -6.69 -9.13 -0.91
C PHE A 45 -5.66 -8.02 -1.10
N LEU A 46 -6.11 -6.83 -1.46
CA LEU A 46 -5.37 -5.56 -1.39
C LEU A 46 -5.92 -4.75 -0.22
N TYR A 47 -5.09 -3.92 0.42
CA TYR A 47 -5.60 -2.97 1.39
C TYR A 47 -4.86 -1.65 1.37
N ARG A 48 -5.58 -0.58 1.72
CA ARG A 48 -5.03 0.72 2.10
C ARG A 48 -5.36 0.97 3.56
N ARG A 49 -4.38 1.48 4.31
CA ARG A 49 -4.52 1.85 5.71
C ARG A 49 -4.62 3.37 5.86
N GLU A 50 -5.46 3.79 6.79
CA GLU A 50 -5.57 5.14 7.31
C GLU A 50 -5.40 5.09 8.82
N GLU A 51 -4.60 6.02 9.35
CA GLU A 51 -4.43 6.18 10.80
C GLU A 51 -5.50 7.13 11.31
N LEU A 52 -6.18 6.73 12.38
CA LEU A 52 -7.17 7.52 13.10
C LEU A 52 -6.70 7.68 14.54
N GLN A 53 -7.21 8.69 15.25
CA GLN A 53 -6.91 8.82 16.67
C GLN A 53 -7.44 7.59 17.42
N GLY A 54 -6.53 6.79 17.99
CA GLY A 54 -6.87 5.56 18.73
C GLY A 54 -7.37 4.38 17.88
N ALA A 55 -7.22 4.43 16.55
CA ALA A 55 -7.65 3.33 15.68
C ALA A 55 -6.86 3.27 14.36
N PHE A 56 -6.87 2.10 13.74
CA PHE A 56 -6.43 1.92 12.35
C PHE A 56 -7.61 1.51 11.48
N ARG A 57 -7.83 2.22 10.38
CA ARG A 57 -8.85 1.87 9.40
C ARG A 57 -8.20 1.29 8.16
N PHE A 58 -8.83 0.25 7.62
CA PHE A 58 -8.39 -0.44 6.43
C PHE A 58 -9.54 -0.47 5.42
N PHE A 59 -9.25 -0.05 4.20
CA PHE A 59 -10.09 -0.35 3.04
C PHE A 59 -9.49 -1.57 2.34
N VAL A 60 -10.21 -2.69 2.39
CA VAL A 60 -9.76 -3.99 1.91
C VAL A 60 -10.58 -4.40 0.70
N LEU A 61 -9.91 -4.62 -0.43
CA LEU A 61 -10.49 -5.21 -1.63
C LEU A 61 -10.09 -6.69 -1.66
N SER A 62 -11.06 -7.60 -1.64
CA SER A 62 -10.82 -9.05 -1.57
C SER A 62 -11.70 -9.83 -2.54
N GLN A 63 -11.26 -11.03 -2.91
CA GLN A 63 -12.08 -11.95 -3.72
C GLN A 63 -13.24 -12.54 -2.89
N GLU A 64 -12.94 -12.94 -1.65
CA GLU A 64 -13.90 -13.49 -0.69
C GLU A 64 -14.34 -12.45 0.36
N ARG A 65 -15.45 -12.71 1.03
CA ARG A 65 -15.91 -11.89 2.15
C ARG A 65 -15.01 -12.14 3.37
N PRO A 66 -14.54 -11.11 4.09
CA PRO A 66 -13.79 -11.30 5.32
C PRO A 66 -14.65 -12.02 6.37
N ALA A 67 -14.02 -12.95 7.10
CA ALA A 67 -14.61 -13.59 8.26
C ALA A 67 -14.85 -12.59 9.40
N GLU A 68 -15.70 -12.97 10.35
CA GLU A 68 -15.89 -12.22 11.58
C GLU A 68 -14.62 -12.19 12.43
N SER A 69 -14.49 -11.16 13.28
CA SER A 69 -13.31 -10.96 14.10
C SER A 69 -13.67 -10.40 15.46
N ALA A 70 -12.97 -10.86 16.49
CA ALA A 70 -13.08 -10.30 17.83
C ALA A 70 -12.37 -8.94 18.00
N ILE A 71 -11.42 -8.61 17.11
CA ILE A 71 -10.58 -7.40 17.24
C ILE A 71 -10.86 -6.34 16.17
N PHE A 72 -11.65 -6.68 15.15
CA PHE A 72 -11.99 -5.77 14.06
C PHE A 72 -13.50 -5.55 13.99
N ASP A 73 -13.90 -4.31 13.81
CA ASP A 73 -15.21 -3.97 13.25
C ASP A 73 -15.13 -4.12 11.71
N VAL A 74 -15.97 -4.98 11.14
CA VAL A 74 -15.94 -5.36 9.72
C VAL A 74 -17.24 -4.98 9.05
N GLN A 75 -17.17 -4.04 8.11
CA GLN A 75 -18.28 -3.66 7.26
C GLN A 75 -17.95 -4.01 5.82
N CYS A 76 -18.74 -4.87 5.20
CA CYS A 76 -18.44 -5.43 3.88
C CYS A 76 -19.62 -5.25 2.93
N ARG A 77 -19.32 -4.90 1.68
CA ARG A 77 -20.29 -4.87 0.58
C ARG A 77 -19.72 -5.53 -0.68
N PRO A 78 -20.58 -6.10 -1.55
CA PRO A 78 -20.17 -6.48 -2.90
C PRO A 78 -19.53 -5.29 -3.62
N PHE A 79 -18.50 -5.57 -4.42
CA PHE A 79 -17.82 -4.57 -5.24
C PHE A 79 -17.80 -5.05 -6.69
N ALA A 80 -18.66 -4.41 -7.48
CA ALA A 80 -18.81 -4.60 -8.91
C ALA A 80 -18.88 -3.21 -9.56
N PRO A 81 -17.73 -2.52 -9.73
CA PRO A 81 -17.72 -1.20 -10.35
C PRO A 81 -18.10 -1.31 -11.83
N GLU A 82 -19.03 -0.48 -12.27
CA GLU A 82 -19.38 -0.35 -13.68
C GLU A 82 -18.48 0.74 -14.30
N LEU A 83 -17.52 0.30 -15.11
CA LEU A 83 -16.55 1.18 -15.75
C LEU A 83 -16.84 1.30 -17.24
N SER A 84 -16.75 2.51 -17.78
CA SER A 84 -16.95 2.79 -19.21
C SER A 84 -15.74 3.51 -19.81
N VAL A 85 -15.47 3.26 -21.09
CA VAL A 85 -14.40 3.95 -21.83
C VAL A 85 -14.66 5.46 -21.82
N GLY A 86 -13.64 6.25 -21.50
CA GLY A 86 -13.73 7.71 -21.40
C GLY A 86 -14.27 8.24 -20.07
N GLN A 87 -14.68 7.37 -19.14
CA GLN A 87 -15.12 7.79 -17.80
C GLN A 87 -13.98 8.49 -17.04
N ILE A 88 -14.31 9.61 -16.41
CA ILE A 88 -13.37 10.38 -15.60
C ILE A 88 -13.56 10.01 -14.15
N LEU A 89 -12.50 9.56 -13.50
CA LEU A 89 -12.52 9.11 -12.12
C LEU A 89 -11.42 9.79 -11.32
N ARG A 90 -11.68 9.99 -10.02
CA ARG A 90 -10.66 10.34 -9.04
C ARG A 90 -10.24 9.07 -8.32
N PHE A 91 -8.94 8.93 -8.07
CA PHE A 91 -8.41 7.86 -7.24
C PHE A 91 -7.27 8.38 -6.36
N THR A 92 -6.87 7.55 -5.40
CA THR A 92 -5.66 7.75 -4.61
C THR A 92 -4.95 6.40 -4.50
N LEU A 93 -3.64 6.41 -4.68
CA LEU A 93 -2.83 5.20 -4.74
C LEU A 93 -1.59 5.33 -3.85
N ARG A 94 -1.39 4.36 -2.96
CA ARG A 94 -0.08 4.12 -2.34
C ARG A 94 0.61 3.02 -3.12
N ALA A 95 1.71 3.37 -3.80
CA ALA A 95 2.50 2.44 -4.60
C ALA A 95 3.94 2.35 -4.09
N ASN A 96 4.64 1.29 -4.51
CA ASN A 96 6.09 1.18 -4.42
C ASN A 96 6.66 1.25 -5.85
N PRO A 97 6.93 2.46 -6.38
CA PRO A 97 7.46 2.62 -7.72
C PRO A 97 8.89 2.09 -7.78
N THR A 98 9.13 1.18 -8.72
CA THR A 98 10.44 0.53 -8.86
C THR A 98 10.90 0.50 -10.30
N ILE A 99 12.22 0.42 -10.48
CA ILE A 99 12.89 0.27 -11.78
C ILE A 99 13.81 -0.96 -11.74
N CYS A 100 13.86 -1.72 -12.83
CA CYS A 100 14.78 -2.83 -12.98
C CYS A 100 16.04 -2.38 -13.74
N LYS A 101 17.23 -2.55 -13.14
CA LYS A 101 18.52 -2.31 -13.80
C LYS A 101 19.38 -3.57 -13.63
N ALA A 102 19.88 -4.12 -14.75
CA ALA A 102 20.67 -5.36 -14.75
C ALA A 102 20.03 -6.50 -13.94
N GLY A 103 18.72 -6.70 -14.10
CA GLY A 103 17.95 -7.74 -13.39
C GLY A 103 17.67 -7.46 -11.91
N LYS A 104 18.11 -6.33 -11.36
CA LYS A 104 17.87 -5.95 -9.95
C LYS A 104 16.81 -4.87 -9.85
N ARG A 105 15.92 -5.01 -8.87
CA ARG A 105 14.88 -4.02 -8.57
C ARG A 105 15.43 -2.92 -7.66
N HIS A 106 15.28 -1.68 -8.09
CA HIS A 106 15.68 -0.48 -7.36
C HIS A 106 14.46 0.39 -7.06
N ASP A 107 14.52 1.13 -5.96
CA ASP A 107 13.57 2.19 -5.65
C ASP A 107 13.73 3.32 -6.68
N LEU A 108 12.64 3.67 -7.36
CA LEU A 108 12.66 4.63 -8.46
C LEU A 108 13.06 6.03 -7.98
N LEU A 109 12.53 6.46 -6.82
CA LEU A 109 12.79 7.79 -6.28
C LEU A 109 14.24 7.91 -5.81
N MET A 110 14.81 6.83 -5.27
CA MET A 110 16.23 6.79 -4.91
C MET A 110 17.14 6.81 -6.14
N GLU A 111 16.74 6.17 -7.24
CA GLU A 111 17.46 6.25 -8.52
C GLU A 111 17.42 7.68 -9.09
N ALA A 112 16.24 8.31 -9.13
CA ALA A 112 16.10 9.69 -9.58
C ALA A 112 16.98 10.65 -8.75
N LYS A 113 16.95 10.51 -7.42
CA LYS A 113 17.82 11.28 -6.52
C LYS A 113 19.31 11.09 -6.81
N ARG A 114 19.74 9.88 -7.16
CA ARG A 114 21.15 9.60 -7.50
C ARG A 114 21.58 10.31 -8.78
N GLN A 115 20.71 10.33 -9.80
CA GLN A 115 20.99 10.97 -11.10
C GLN A 115 21.10 12.51 -10.99
N VAL A 116 20.28 13.13 -10.14
CA VAL A 116 20.34 14.58 -9.92
C VAL A 116 21.61 15.01 -9.17
N LYS A 117 22.04 14.20 -8.19
CA LYS A 117 23.26 14.50 -7.42
C LYS A 117 24.54 14.50 -8.26
N THR A 118 24.54 13.84 -9.41
CA THR A 118 25.67 13.86 -10.35
C THR A 118 25.68 15.09 -11.27
N GLN A 119 24.63 15.92 -11.24
CA GLN A 119 24.53 17.14 -12.04
C GLN A 119 24.91 18.38 -11.22
N PRO A 120 25.56 19.39 -11.83
CA PRO A 120 26.03 20.58 -11.12
C PRO A 120 24.91 21.48 -10.56
N ASP A 121 23.66 21.36 -11.06
CA ASP A 121 22.53 22.23 -10.68
C ASP A 121 21.47 21.50 -9.81
N SER A 122 21.94 20.78 -8.79
CA SER A 122 21.15 19.82 -7.98
C SER A 122 20.11 20.42 -7.00
N ARG A 123 19.60 21.63 -7.22
CA ARG A 123 18.87 22.38 -6.19
C ARG A 123 17.47 21.87 -5.86
N ASP A 124 16.86 21.01 -6.67
CA ASP A 124 15.52 20.48 -6.39
C ASP A 124 15.34 18.98 -6.67
N ILE A 125 15.97 18.16 -5.84
CA ILE A 125 15.85 16.69 -5.88
C ILE A 125 14.39 16.22 -5.83
N TRP A 126 13.53 16.90 -5.06
CA TRP A 126 12.15 16.45 -4.87
C TRP A 126 11.35 16.58 -6.16
N THR A 127 11.49 17.69 -6.88
CA THR A 127 10.83 17.87 -8.19
C THR A 127 11.19 16.76 -9.18
N TYR A 128 12.46 16.37 -9.26
CA TYR A 128 12.86 15.23 -10.10
C TYR A 128 12.27 13.89 -9.63
N GLN A 129 12.18 13.66 -8.32
CA GLN A 129 11.56 12.46 -7.77
C GLN A 129 10.06 12.39 -8.09
N GLN A 130 9.36 13.52 -7.98
CA GLN A 130 7.94 13.62 -8.34
C GLN A 130 7.74 13.36 -9.83
N GLN A 131 8.54 14.00 -10.68
CA GLN A 131 8.48 13.81 -12.13
C GLN A 131 8.68 12.34 -12.51
N ALA A 132 9.70 11.68 -11.96
CA ALA A 132 9.94 10.26 -12.21
C ALA A 132 8.77 9.37 -11.76
N ALA A 133 8.16 9.67 -10.61
CA ALA A 133 7.00 8.93 -10.11
C ALA A 133 5.75 9.11 -10.99
N LEU A 134 5.50 10.33 -11.48
CA LEU A 134 4.39 10.64 -12.39
C LEU A 134 4.56 9.95 -13.75
N GLU A 135 5.76 9.99 -14.32
CA GLU A 135 6.07 9.27 -15.56
C GLU A 135 5.89 7.76 -15.39
N TRP A 136 6.34 7.22 -14.26
CA TRP A 136 6.14 5.82 -13.93
C TRP A 136 4.64 5.48 -13.84
N LEU A 137 3.84 6.29 -13.15
CA LEU A 137 2.41 6.06 -13.01
C LEU A 137 1.67 6.21 -14.35
N SER A 138 2.06 7.16 -15.22
CA SER A 138 1.51 7.30 -16.57
C SER A 138 1.73 6.03 -17.39
N ARG A 139 2.96 5.49 -17.38
CA ARG A 139 3.27 4.23 -18.08
C ARG A 139 2.49 3.05 -17.52
N GLN A 140 2.31 2.97 -16.19
CA GLN A 140 1.44 1.96 -15.59
C GLN A 140 -0.01 2.13 -16.08
N GLY A 141 -0.50 3.35 -16.20
CA GLY A 141 -1.82 3.64 -16.75
C GLY A 141 -1.97 3.17 -18.18
N GLU A 142 -1.10 3.61 -19.07
CA GLU A 142 -1.13 3.29 -20.50
C GLU A 142 -1.13 1.77 -20.74
N GLN A 143 -0.36 1.03 -19.94
CA GLN A 143 -0.29 -0.44 -20.02
C GLN A 143 -1.52 -1.15 -19.43
N ASN A 144 -2.28 -0.50 -18.54
CA ASN A 144 -3.37 -1.11 -17.78
C ASN A 144 -4.74 -0.46 -18.04
N GLY A 145 -4.87 0.36 -19.08
CA GLY A 145 -6.16 0.87 -19.56
C GLY A 145 -6.67 2.14 -18.88
N PHE A 146 -5.79 2.98 -18.30
CA PHE A 146 -6.17 4.32 -17.85
C PHE A 146 -5.14 5.37 -18.26
N SER A 147 -5.56 6.63 -18.40
CA SER A 147 -4.66 7.77 -18.62
C SER A 147 -4.82 8.78 -17.50
N LEU A 148 -3.72 9.36 -17.04
CA LEU A 148 -3.77 10.44 -16.05
C LEU A 148 -4.23 11.73 -16.72
N ARG A 149 -5.19 12.42 -16.10
CA ARG A 149 -5.53 13.82 -16.46
C ARG A 149 -4.74 14.81 -15.62
N GLU A 150 -4.80 14.64 -14.31
CA GLU A 150 -4.07 15.40 -13.31
C GLU A 150 -3.63 14.45 -12.21
N ALA A 151 -2.41 14.63 -11.70
CA ALA A 151 -1.88 13.83 -10.59
C ALA A 151 -0.83 14.62 -9.81
N SER A 152 -0.80 14.42 -8.50
CA SER A 152 0.22 14.92 -7.59
C SER A 152 0.87 13.76 -6.84
N VAL A 153 2.11 13.97 -6.40
CA VAL A 153 2.81 13.04 -5.52
C VAL A 153 2.78 13.62 -4.11
N ASP A 154 1.90 13.08 -3.28
CA ASP A 154 1.65 13.66 -1.95
C ASP A 154 2.83 13.45 -0.99
N ALA A 155 3.44 12.26 -1.01
CA ALA A 155 4.49 11.90 -0.07
C ALA A 155 5.35 10.74 -0.56
N TYR A 156 6.59 10.71 -0.07
CA TYR A 156 7.46 9.53 -0.11
C TYR A 156 7.80 9.10 1.32
N ARG A 157 7.60 7.81 1.64
CA ARG A 157 7.95 7.23 2.93
C ARG A 157 8.72 5.93 2.72
N GLN A 158 9.97 5.91 3.16
CA GLN A 158 10.76 4.69 3.21
C GLN A 158 10.29 3.83 4.39
N GLN A 159 9.96 2.57 4.10
CA GLN A 159 9.63 1.57 5.13
C GLN A 159 10.83 0.64 5.29
N GLN A 160 11.40 0.59 6.48
CA GLN A 160 12.45 -0.37 6.80
C GLN A 160 11.82 -1.65 7.32
N ILE A 161 11.94 -2.72 6.55
CA ILE A 161 11.49 -4.05 6.96
C ILE A 161 12.68 -4.76 7.59
N ARG A 162 12.66 -4.96 8.90
CA ARG A 162 13.62 -5.84 9.58
C ARG A 162 13.28 -7.29 9.19
N ARG A 163 14.12 -7.89 8.34
CA ARG A 163 14.06 -9.34 8.10
C ARG A 163 14.75 -10.02 9.29
N GLU A 164 13.99 -10.75 10.10
CA GLU A 164 14.62 -11.73 11.00
C GLU A 164 15.34 -12.76 10.13
N LYS A 165 16.62 -12.99 10.42
CA LYS A 165 17.35 -14.12 9.83
C LYS A 165 16.63 -15.37 10.33
N SER A 166 15.93 -16.07 9.45
CA SER A 166 15.43 -17.41 9.72
C SER A 166 16.64 -18.25 10.15
N ARG A 167 16.76 -18.55 11.46
CA ARG A 167 17.65 -19.61 11.91
C ARG A 167 17.04 -20.90 11.34
N GLN A 168 17.62 -21.40 10.26
CA GLN A 168 17.47 -22.81 9.90
C GLN A 168 18.04 -23.60 11.09
N MET A 169 17.17 -24.33 11.80
CA MET A 169 17.57 -25.48 12.60
C MET A 169 17.56 -26.69 11.69
#